data_AF-A1AT06-F1
#
_entry.id   AF-A1AT06-F1
#
_cell.length_a   1.000
_cell.length_b   1.000
_cell.length_c   1.000
_cell.angle_alpha   90.00
_cell.angle_beta   90.00
_cell.angle_gamma   90.00
#
_symmetry.space_group_name_H-M   'P 1'
#
loop_
_entity.id
_entity.type
_entity.pdbx_description
1 polymer ?
#
loop_
_entity_poly.entity_id
_entity_poly.type
_entity_poly.pdbx_seq_one_letter_code
_entity_poly.pdbx_strand_id
1 'polypeptide(L)'
;MYLTFFHLKREPFNITPDPALLFLSHSHREALAAVISGVNRRKGFVAITGEVGVGKTTVIRAFLEKVDKQNIRAIYVFDSNITFKSLLRTIYQNLGKTSLSEDVSDMVSQLHMILIEEYRAGRNVVLIIDEAQNMPVETLENLRMLSNLETSTDKLIQIVLCGQPEFEQKLNMHALRQLNQRIAIRVKILPFSAQESLDYINHRLSRSLIDDTQLFSSGALARIAKKAAGIPRVINILCDNCLVTAYGKQQKKVSSRVAREIIEEQTGKRHSWWRVAAAGMTGILVSACFLWIYVHHGDSRPVAVQPMPVPGQVNRNATGNREQAGPPSPEKQAVVETQTDEGDQPVSSAPTPSYKGSRQESRSNYTVRVARRGDTLAKLVSQTYGSVDRGLLSQVKQHNPSITDIDKILEGEKIYFPARGK
;
A
#
# COMPACT_ATOMS: atom_id res chain seq x y z
N MET A 1 -1.61 20.96 17.01
CA MET A 1 -0.67 21.67 17.91
C MET A 1 0.16 22.71 17.17
N TYR A 2 0.93 22.38 16.12
CA TYR A 2 1.68 23.41 15.37
C TYR A 2 0.77 24.40 14.60
N LEU A 3 -0.42 23.96 14.18
CA LEU A 3 -1.37 24.82 13.47
C LEU A 3 -1.72 26.08 14.27
N THR A 4 -2.07 25.91 15.55
CA THR A 4 -2.36 27.03 16.46
C THR A 4 -1.13 27.92 16.66
N PHE A 5 0.07 27.32 16.81
CA PHE A 5 1.31 28.07 17.00
C PHE A 5 1.67 28.96 15.81
N PHE A 6 1.39 28.52 14.58
CA PHE A 6 1.65 29.27 13.34
C PHE A 6 0.40 29.98 12.77
N HIS A 7 -0.70 30.06 13.54
CA HIS A 7 -1.98 30.64 13.10
C HIS A 7 -2.49 30.08 11.75
N LEU A 8 -2.42 28.76 11.59
CA LEU A 8 -2.90 28.04 10.42
C LEU A 8 -4.31 27.49 10.67
N LYS A 9 -5.22 27.67 9.72
CA LYS A 9 -6.58 27.09 9.76
C LYS A 9 -6.64 25.62 9.31
N ARG A 10 -5.61 25.17 8.58
CA ARG A 10 -5.46 23.79 8.08
C ARG A 10 -3.97 23.48 7.82
N GLU A 11 -3.65 22.22 7.64
CA GLU A 11 -2.30 21.78 7.28
C GLU A 11 -1.96 22.19 5.83
N PRO A 12 -0.99 23.09 5.60
CA PRO A 12 -0.66 23.57 4.25
C PRO A 12 -0.03 22.50 3.36
N PHE A 13 0.70 21.56 3.96
CA PHE A 13 1.55 20.60 3.23
C PHE A 13 1.12 19.14 3.43
N ASN A 14 -0.14 18.90 3.77
CA ASN A 14 -0.67 17.55 3.79
C ASN A 14 -0.53 16.92 2.38
N ILE A 15 -0.09 15.66 2.35
CA ILE A 15 0.11 14.86 1.14
C ILE A 15 -1.24 14.43 0.57
N THR A 16 -2.26 14.29 1.43
CA THR A 16 -3.63 14.02 1.01
C THR A 16 -4.13 15.19 0.17
N PRO A 17 -4.59 14.98 -1.07
CA PRO A 17 -4.97 16.10 -1.91
C PRO A 17 -6.26 16.76 -1.40
N ASP A 18 -6.19 18.07 -1.17
CA ASP A 18 -7.28 18.97 -0.79
C ASP A 18 -7.60 19.91 -1.97
N PRO A 19 -8.84 19.92 -2.51
CA PRO A 19 -9.22 20.81 -3.60
C PRO A 19 -8.97 22.29 -3.32
N ALA A 20 -9.04 22.73 -2.06
CA ALA A 20 -8.79 24.12 -1.68
C ALA A 20 -7.30 24.52 -1.77
N LEU A 21 -6.40 23.54 -1.86
CA LEU A 21 -4.95 23.71 -2.02
C LEU A 21 -4.50 23.38 -3.45
N LEU A 22 -5.43 23.25 -4.40
CA LEU A 22 -5.14 22.89 -5.78
C LEU A 22 -4.32 23.98 -6.47
N PHE A 23 -3.08 23.65 -6.78
CA PHE A 23 -2.19 24.43 -7.61
C PHE A 23 -1.89 23.67 -8.90
N LEU A 24 -2.11 24.31 -10.04
CA LEU A 24 -1.77 23.78 -11.36
C LEU A 24 -0.65 24.62 -11.95
N SER A 25 0.52 24.00 -12.16
CA SER A 25 1.63 24.57 -12.94
C SER A 25 1.28 24.66 -14.43
N HIS A 26 2.22 25.15 -15.25
CA HIS A 26 2.03 25.14 -16.69
C HIS A 26 1.81 23.72 -17.24
N SER A 27 2.71 22.78 -16.92
CA SER A 27 2.62 21.37 -17.34
C SER A 27 1.33 20.68 -16.87
N HIS A 28 0.84 21.02 -15.67
CA HIS A 28 -0.43 20.52 -15.17
C HIS A 28 -1.63 21.04 -15.96
N ARG A 29 -1.63 22.33 -16.34
CA ARG A 29 -2.70 22.92 -17.15
C ARG A 29 -2.73 22.32 -18.55
N GLU A 30 -1.57 22.09 -19.15
CA GLU A 30 -1.46 21.41 -20.44
C GLU A 30 -2.00 19.97 -20.36
N ALA A 31 -1.61 19.21 -19.33
CA ALA A 31 -2.10 17.86 -19.13
C ALA A 31 -3.61 17.82 -18.90
N LEU A 32 -4.15 18.73 -18.10
CA LEU A 32 -5.59 18.85 -17.88
C LEU A 32 -6.33 19.20 -19.17
N ALA A 33 -5.81 20.15 -19.96
CA ALA A 33 -6.40 20.53 -21.24
C ALA A 33 -6.37 19.36 -22.25
N ALA A 34 -5.28 18.58 -22.27
CA ALA A 34 -5.13 17.40 -23.10
C ALA A 34 -6.18 16.32 -22.76
N VAL A 35 -6.40 16.05 -21.47
CA VAL A 35 -7.44 15.11 -21.01
C VAL A 35 -8.83 15.61 -21.39
N ILE A 36 -9.16 16.86 -21.08
CA ILE A 36 -10.47 17.45 -21.41
C ILE A 36 -10.72 17.40 -22.91
N SER A 37 -9.73 17.79 -23.72
CA SER A 37 -9.84 17.78 -25.19
C SER A 37 -9.99 16.35 -25.72
N GLY A 38 -9.19 15.40 -25.23
CA GLY A 38 -9.28 14.00 -25.65
C GLY A 38 -10.61 13.35 -25.33
N VAL A 39 -11.15 13.64 -24.14
CA VAL A 39 -12.46 13.14 -23.71
C VAL A 39 -13.58 13.79 -24.51
N ASN A 40 -13.63 15.11 -24.58
CA ASN A 40 -14.72 15.85 -25.23
C ASN A 40 -14.75 15.61 -26.75
N ARG A 41 -13.59 15.47 -27.39
CA ARG A 41 -13.48 15.15 -28.83
C ARG A 41 -13.45 13.65 -29.12
N ARG A 42 -13.79 12.81 -28.13
CA ARG A 42 -13.89 11.35 -28.23
C ARG A 42 -12.69 10.69 -28.94
N LYS A 43 -11.47 11.11 -28.60
CA LYS A 43 -10.22 10.65 -29.25
C LYS A 43 -9.78 9.23 -28.87
N GLY A 44 -10.51 8.54 -27.99
CA GLY A 44 -10.15 7.21 -27.50
C GLY A 44 -9.09 7.31 -26.39
N PHE A 45 -7.85 6.92 -26.68
CA PHE A 45 -6.79 6.86 -25.68
C PHE A 45 -6.06 8.19 -25.47
N VAL A 46 -5.88 8.54 -24.20
CA VAL A 46 -5.02 9.63 -23.72
C VAL A 46 -4.02 9.03 -22.74
N ALA A 47 -2.72 9.30 -22.93
CA ALA A 47 -1.67 8.88 -22.01
C ALA A 47 -1.05 10.10 -21.31
N ILE A 48 -0.97 10.01 -19.98
CA ILE A 48 -0.29 10.99 -19.11
C ILE A 48 0.89 10.28 -18.46
N THR A 49 2.10 10.79 -18.68
CA THR A 49 3.31 10.29 -18.02
C THR A 49 3.92 11.35 -17.12
N GLY A 50 4.69 10.93 -16.12
CA GLY A 50 5.42 11.85 -15.25
C GLY A 50 6.04 11.14 -14.05
N GLU A 51 7.07 11.74 -13.47
CA GLU A 51 7.79 11.17 -12.33
C GLU A 51 6.87 10.94 -11.12
N VAL A 52 7.35 10.16 -10.14
CA VAL A 52 6.62 9.96 -8.89
C VAL A 52 6.43 11.31 -8.17
N GLY A 53 5.19 11.58 -7.76
CA GLY A 53 4.88 12.75 -6.94
C GLY A 53 4.74 14.08 -7.69
N VAL A 54 4.84 14.10 -9.03
CA VAL A 54 4.70 15.33 -9.84
C VAL A 54 3.28 15.90 -9.88
N GLY A 55 2.25 15.10 -9.59
CA GLY A 55 0.86 15.57 -9.59
C GLY A 55 -0.07 14.93 -10.63
N LYS A 56 0.27 13.75 -11.18
CA LYS A 56 -0.60 12.98 -12.10
C LYS A 56 -2.03 12.83 -11.58
N THR A 57 -2.20 12.28 -10.38
CA THR A 57 -3.52 12.14 -9.71
C THR A 57 -4.17 13.50 -9.44
N THR A 58 -3.39 14.58 -9.26
CA THR A 58 -3.94 15.94 -9.08
C THR A 58 -4.61 16.45 -10.36
N VAL A 59 -4.02 16.19 -11.53
CA VAL A 59 -4.63 16.51 -12.82
C VAL A 59 -5.92 15.72 -13.04
N ILE A 60 -5.93 14.44 -12.70
CA ILE A 60 -7.12 13.60 -12.82
C ILE A 60 -8.25 14.07 -11.91
N ARG A 61 -7.94 14.45 -10.66
CA ARG A 61 -8.95 15.04 -9.75
C ARG A 61 -9.48 16.36 -10.30
N ALA A 62 -8.61 17.24 -10.77
CA ALA A 62 -9.03 18.50 -11.39
C ALA A 62 -9.91 18.29 -12.63
N PHE A 63 -9.66 17.23 -13.40
CA PHE A 63 -10.54 16.81 -14.49
C PHE A 63 -11.91 16.38 -13.96
N LEU A 64 -11.96 15.45 -13.00
CA LEU A 64 -13.20 14.93 -12.41
C LEU A 64 -14.05 16.00 -11.72
N GLU A 65 -13.43 17.07 -11.21
CA GLU A 65 -14.13 18.23 -10.64
C GLU A 65 -14.71 19.18 -11.70
N LYS A 66 -14.08 19.28 -12.87
CA LYS A 66 -14.51 20.17 -13.96
C LYS A 66 -15.55 19.55 -14.89
N VAL A 67 -15.59 18.23 -14.98
CA VAL A 67 -16.51 17.55 -15.89
C VAL A 67 -17.95 17.62 -15.40
N ASP A 68 -18.87 17.78 -16.35
CA ASP A 68 -20.29 17.66 -16.08
C ASP A 68 -20.65 16.20 -15.80
N LYS A 69 -21.01 15.91 -14.56
CA LYS A 69 -21.37 14.57 -14.09
C LYS A 69 -22.64 14.03 -14.73
N GLN A 70 -23.46 14.87 -15.38
CA GLN A 70 -24.64 14.42 -16.12
C GLN A 70 -24.25 13.84 -17.48
N ASN A 71 -23.21 14.39 -18.10
CA ASN A 71 -22.75 14.05 -19.45
C ASN A 71 -21.54 13.10 -19.45
N ILE A 72 -20.81 12.98 -18.35
CA ILE A 72 -19.63 12.11 -18.26
C ILE A 72 -19.83 11.04 -17.19
N ARG A 73 -19.66 9.78 -17.60
CA ARG A 73 -19.65 8.62 -16.73
C ARG A 73 -18.21 8.13 -16.52
N ALA A 74 -17.57 8.65 -15.48
CA ALA A 74 -16.19 8.32 -15.15
C ALA A 74 -16.10 7.01 -14.34
N ILE A 75 -15.19 6.13 -14.75
CA ILE A 75 -14.87 4.86 -14.12
C ILE A 75 -13.40 4.92 -13.72
N TYR A 76 -13.12 5.00 -12.42
CA TYR A 76 -11.75 5.09 -11.90
C TYR A 76 -11.26 3.73 -11.40
N VAL A 77 -10.15 3.26 -11.95
CA VAL A 77 -9.50 2.01 -11.54
C VAL A 77 -8.31 2.35 -10.65
N PHE A 78 -8.44 2.03 -9.36
CA PHE A 78 -7.39 2.26 -8.35
C PHE A 78 -6.31 1.18 -8.36
N ASP A 79 -6.70 -0.09 -8.52
CA ASP A 79 -5.78 -1.22 -8.62
C ASP A 79 -5.54 -1.55 -10.09
N SER A 80 -4.41 -1.11 -10.59
CA SER A 80 -3.95 -1.36 -11.95
C SER A 80 -3.44 -2.79 -12.16
N ASN A 81 -3.11 -3.56 -11.12
CA ASN A 81 -2.65 -4.95 -11.28
C ASN A 81 -3.85 -5.90 -11.47
N ILE A 82 -4.56 -5.72 -12.56
CA ILE A 82 -5.85 -6.35 -12.85
C ILE A 82 -5.80 -7.11 -14.19
N THR A 83 -6.49 -8.25 -14.25
CA THR A 83 -6.69 -8.97 -15.51
C THR A 83 -7.72 -8.24 -16.38
N PHE A 84 -7.68 -8.43 -17.70
CA PHE A 84 -8.64 -7.78 -18.60
C PHE A 84 -10.10 -8.15 -18.28
N LYS A 85 -10.37 -9.43 -17.96
CA LYS A 85 -11.70 -9.88 -17.55
C LYS A 85 -12.19 -9.20 -16.26
N SER A 86 -11.33 -9.05 -15.26
CA SER A 86 -11.66 -8.33 -14.03
C SER A 86 -11.89 -6.85 -14.29
N LEU A 87 -11.10 -6.23 -15.17
CA LEU A 87 -11.32 -4.85 -15.61
C LEU A 87 -12.69 -4.67 -16.28
N LEU A 88 -13.07 -5.58 -17.18
CA LEU A 88 -14.41 -5.59 -17.77
C LEU A 88 -15.47 -5.65 -16.68
N ARG A 89 -15.38 -6.59 -15.73
CA ARG A 89 -16.32 -6.68 -14.60
C ARG A 89 -16.42 -5.36 -13.83
N THR A 90 -15.29 -4.68 -13.57
CA THR A 90 -15.29 -3.35 -12.95
C THR A 90 -16.03 -2.32 -13.79
N ILE A 91 -15.85 -2.32 -15.11
CA ILE A 91 -16.59 -1.42 -16.02
C ILE A 91 -18.09 -1.68 -15.94
N TYR A 92 -18.52 -2.94 -16.05
CA TYR A 92 -19.92 -3.35 -15.92
C TYR A 92 -20.55 -2.85 -14.61
N GLN A 93 -19.88 -3.10 -13.49
CA GLN A 93 -20.35 -2.69 -12.16
C GLN A 93 -20.53 -1.16 -12.05
N ASN A 94 -19.58 -0.37 -12.56
CA ASN A 94 -19.67 1.09 -12.53
C ASN A 94 -20.76 1.64 -13.47
N LEU A 95 -21.08 0.92 -14.53
CA LEU A 95 -22.21 1.21 -15.42
C LEU A 95 -23.56 0.75 -14.82
N GLY A 96 -23.56 0.08 -13.67
CA GLY A 96 -24.77 -0.46 -13.03
C GLY A 96 -25.35 -1.66 -13.78
N LYS A 97 -24.50 -2.39 -14.50
CA LYS A 97 -24.86 -3.56 -15.30
C LYS A 97 -24.07 -4.77 -14.80
N THR A 98 -24.48 -5.98 -15.20
CA THR A 98 -23.77 -7.22 -14.90
C THR A 98 -23.63 -8.01 -16.19
N SER A 99 -22.42 -8.50 -16.49
CA SER A 99 -22.26 -9.49 -17.56
C SER A 99 -22.78 -10.83 -17.09
N LEU A 100 -23.56 -11.51 -17.94
CA LEU A 100 -23.98 -12.89 -17.71
C LEU A 100 -23.00 -13.90 -18.31
N SER A 101 -22.09 -13.45 -19.18
CA SER A 101 -21.08 -14.31 -19.81
C SER A 101 -19.76 -14.27 -19.05
N GLU A 102 -19.09 -15.44 -19.05
CA GLU A 102 -17.72 -15.62 -18.58
C GLU A 102 -16.70 -15.54 -19.72
N ASP A 103 -17.16 -15.51 -20.98
CA ASP A 103 -16.32 -15.33 -22.16
C ASP A 103 -16.00 -13.85 -22.40
N VAL A 104 -14.73 -13.54 -22.68
CA VAL A 104 -14.25 -12.16 -22.82
C VAL A 104 -14.79 -11.50 -24.08
N SER A 105 -14.92 -12.23 -25.19
CA SER A 105 -15.43 -11.69 -26.45
C SER A 105 -16.92 -11.32 -26.32
N ASP A 106 -17.70 -12.18 -25.67
CA ASP A 106 -19.09 -11.90 -25.34
C ASP A 106 -19.23 -10.69 -24.41
N MET A 107 -18.38 -10.60 -23.38
CA MET A 107 -18.34 -9.44 -22.48
C MET A 107 -18.03 -8.14 -23.23
N VAL A 108 -17.12 -8.15 -24.21
CA VAL A 108 -16.82 -6.97 -25.03
C VAL A 108 -18.01 -6.63 -25.93
N SER A 109 -18.66 -7.63 -26.52
CA SER A 109 -19.84 -7.46 -27.39
C SER A 109 -21.05 -6.90 -26.65
N GLN A 110 -21.33 -7.39 -25.44
CA GLN A 110 -22.36 -6.85 -24.57
C GLN A 110 -22.02 -5.42 -24.11
N LEU A 111 -20.74 -5.15 -23.83
CA LEU A 111 -20.29 -3.82 -23.42
C LEU A 111 -20.48 -2.81 -24.55
N HIS A 112 -20.23 -3.22 -25.81
CA HIS A 112 -20.50 -2.39 -26.97
C HIS A 112 -21.95 -1.87 -26.97
N MET A 113 -22.92 -2.75 -26.77
CA MET A 113 -24.34 -2.38 -26.74
C MET A 113 -24.66 -1.42 -25.59
N ILE A 114 -24.10 -1.65 -24.41
CA ILE A 114 -24.25 -0.75 -23.25
C ILE A 114 -23.67 0.63 -23.56
N LEU A 115 -22.48 0.70 -24.17
CA LEU A 115 -21.86 1.98 -24.50
C LEU A 115 -22.63 2.74 -25.59
N ILE A 116 -23.29 2.04 -26.52
CA ILE A 116 -24.23 2.66 -27.48
C ILE A 116 -25.43 3.27 -26.76
N GLU A 117 -26.00 2.61 -25.73
CA GLU A 117 -27.07 3.19 -24.90
C GLU A 117 -26.61 4.49 -24.21
N GLU A 118 -25.43 4.47 -23.60
CA GLU A 118 -24.84 5.66 -22.97
C GLU A 118 -24.61 6.79 -23.98
N TYR A 119 -24.07 6.47 -25.16
CA TYR A 119 -23.84 7.43 -26.24
C TYR A 119 -25.15 8.08 -26.72
N ARG A 120 -26.20 7.28 -26.96
CA ARG A 120 -27.53 7.78 -27.36
C ARG A 120 -28.17 8.66 -26.30
N ALA A 121 -27.86 8.41 -25.04
CA ALA A 121 -28.30 9.23 -23.92
C ALA A 121 -27.43 10.49 -23.71
N GLY A 122 -26.53 10.82 -24.64
CA GLY A 122 -25.65 11.98 -24.58
C GLY A 122 -24.46 11.82 -23.63
N ARG A 123 -24.27 10.63 -23.05
CA ARG A 123 -23.22 10.38 -22.06
C ARG A 123 -21.92 9.92 -22.71
N ASN A 124 -20.81 10.25 -22.05
CA ASN A 124 -19.46 9.95 -22.48
C ASN A 124 -18.77 9.10 -21.40
N VAL A 125 -18.38 7.87 -21.75
CA VAL A 125 -17.85 6.92 -20.77
C VAL A 125 -16.34 7.03 -20.73
N VAL A 126 -15.81 7.42 -19.56
CA VAL A 126 -14.36 7.66 -19.39
C VAL A 126 -13.79 6.64 -18.42
N LEU A 127 -12.92 5.76 -18.91
CA LEU A 127 -12.14 4.84 -18.10
C LEU A 127 -10.81 5.50 -17.73
N ILE A 128 -10.56 5.67 -16.44
CA ILE A 128 -9.32 6.25 -15.92
C ILE A 128 -8.55 5.14 -15.20
N ILE A 129 -7.32 4.91 -15.63
CA ILE A 129 -6.42 3.93 -15.02
C ILE A 129 -5.17 4.67 -14.54
N ASP A 130 -5.02 4.77 -13.22
CA ASP A 130 -3.81 5.33 -12.59
C ASP A 130 -2.76 4.22 -12.37
N GLU A 131 -1.49 4.61 -12.23
CA GLU A 131 -0.36 3.69 -12.07
C GLU A 131 -0.25 2.60 -13.17
N ALA A 132 -0.54 2.96 -14.43
CA ALA A 132 -0.61 2.07 -15.58
C ALA A 132 0.66 1.23 -15.84
N GLN A 133 1.83 1.63 -15.33
CA GLN A 133 3.04 0.80 -15.39
C GLN A 133 2.88 -0.56 -14.69
N ASN A 134 2.00 -0.65 -13.69
CA ASN A 134 1.74 -1.86 -12.93
C ASN A 134 0.76 -2.82 -13.64
N MET A 135 0.07 -2.37 -14.71
CA MET A 135 -0.84 -3.25 -15.45
C MET A 135 -0.10 -4.37 -16.17
N PRO A 136 -0.55 -5.64 -16.12
CA PRO A 136 0.04 -6.70 -16.93
C PRO A 136 0.10 -6.34 -18.41
N VAL A 137 1.16 -6.76 -19.11
CA VAL A 137 1.33 -6.49 -20.55
C VAL A 137 0.15 -7.05 -21.35
N GLU A 138 -0.30 -8.25 -21.02
CA GLU A 138 -1.47 -8.87 -21.64
C GLU A 138 -2.75 -8.04 -21.46
N THR A 139 -2.98 -7.49 -20.25
CA THR A 139 -4.13 -6.63 -20.01
C THR A 139 -4.04 -5.33 -20.83
N LEU A 140 -2.85 -4.70 -20.89
CA LEU A 140 -2.63 -3.51 -21.70
C LEU A 140 -2.91 -3.80 -23.18
N GLU A 141 -2.38 -4.89 -23.72
CA GLU A 141 -2.62 -5.26 -25.12
C GLU A 141 -4.11 -5.49 -25.39
N ASN A 142 -4.81 -6.16 -24.48
CA ASN A 142 -6.25 -6.39 -24.59
C ASN A 142 -7.10 -5.11 -24.48
N LEU A 143 -6.59 -4.01 -23.88
CA LEU A 143 -7.29 -2.71 -23.92
C LEU A 143 -7.54 -2.22 -25.35
N ARG A 144 -6.77 -2.67 -26.35
CA ARG A 144 -7.02 -2.33 -27.75
C ARG A 144 -8.43 -2.75 -28.19
N MET A 145 -8.99 -3.83 -27.63
CA MET A 145 -10.34 -4.28 -27.94
C MET A 145 -11.39 -3.23 -27.55
N LEU A 146 -11.20 -2.55 -26.42
CA LEU A 146 -12.10 -1.47 -25.98
C LEU A 146 -12.04 -0.25 -26.90
N SER A 147 -10.89 0.01 -27.51
CA SER A 147 -10.76 1.11 -28.47
C SER A 147 -11.40 0.83 -29.83
N ASN A 148 -11.76 -0.42 -30.13
CA ASN A 148 -12.58 -0.76 -31.31
C ASN A 148 -14.07 -0.48 -31.07
N LEU A 149 -14.47 -0.13 -29.84
CA LEU A 149 -15.86 0.19 -29.54
C LEU A 149 -16.14 1.62 -30.00
N GLU A 150 -16.68 1.73 -31.22
CA GLU A 150 -16.93 2.99 -31.90
C GLU A 150 -18.19 2.95 -32.78
N THR A 151 -18.75 4.13 -33.04
CA THR A 151 -19.70 4.32 -34.15
C THR A 151 -18.93 4.56 -35.45
N SER A 152 -19.64 4.85 -36.54
CA SER A 152 -18.99 5.29 -37.79
C SER A 152 -18.22 6.62 -37.64
N THR A 153 -18.46 7.39 -36.57
CA THR A 153 -17.90 8.72 -36.37
C THR A 153 -17.09 8.87 -35.08
N ASP A 154 -17.42 8.14 -34.02
CA ASP A 154 -16.99 8.44 -32.66
C ASP A 154 -16.58 7.22 -31.85
N LYS A 155 -15.53 7.35 -31.02
CA LYS A 155 -15.22 6.37 -29.97
C LYS A 155 -16.29 6.39 -28.87
N LEU A 156 -16.74 5.22 -28.46
CA LEU A 156 -17.76 5.06 -27.43
C LEU A 156 -17.20 5.09 -26.00
N ILE A 157 -15.91 4.78 -25.86
CA ILE A 157 -15.18 4.82 -24.58
C ILE A 157 -13.84 5.54 -24.73
N GLN A 158 -13.50 6.32 -23.70
CA GLN A 158 -12.36 7.21 -23.65
C GLN A 158 -11.48 6.70 -22.52
N ILE A 159 -10.23 6.37 -22.83
CA ILE A 159 -9.35 5.68 -21.87
C ILE A 159 -8.19 6.61 -21.54
N VAL A 160 -8.13 7.03 -20.27
CA VAL A 160 -7.06 7.88 -19.73
C VAL A 160 -6.11 6.99 -18.95
N LEU A 161 -4.89 6.80 -19.48
CA LEU A 161 -3.83 6.02 -18.87
C LEU A 161 -2.85 6.97 -18.18
N CYS A 162 -2.70 6.88 -16.87
CA CYS A 162 -1.72 7.63 -16.11
C CYS A 162 -0.62 6.69 -15.63
N GLY A 163 0.64 7.02 -15.90
CA GLY A 163 1.76 6.17 -15.54
C GLY A 163 3.04 6.93 -15.24
N GLN A 164 4.01 6.20 -14.71
CA GLN A 164 5.38 6.66 -14.51
C GLN A 164 6.19 6.52 -15.82
N PRO A 165 7.44 7.02 -15.93
CA PRO A 165 8.26 6.83 -17.14
C PRO A 165 8.41 5.37 -17.58
N GLU A 166 8.35 4.42 -16.64
CA GLU A 166 8.35 2.97 -16.88
C GLU A 166 7.16 2.54 -17.73
N PHE A 167 6.01 3.23 -17.63
CA PHE A 167 4.86 3.00 -18.50
C PHE A 167 5.18 3.36 -19.95
N GLU A 168 5.90 4.46 -20.19
CA GLU A 168 6.32 4.86 -21.53
C GLU A 168 7.30 3.85 -22.13
N GLN A 169 8.25 3.35 -21.33
CA GLN A 169 9.13 2.27 -21.73
C GLN A 169 8.35 1.00 -22.07
N LYS A 170 7.37 0.64 -21.25
CA LYS A 170 6.50 -0.53 -21.46
C LYS A 170 5.72 -0.41 -22.76
N LEU A 171 5.12 0.74 -23.06
CA LEU A 171 4.38 0.99 -24.31
C LEU A 171 5.24 0.81 -25.56
N ASN A 172 6.56 1.00 -25.46
CA ASN A 172 7.49 0.80 -26.58
C ASN A 172 7.88 -0.67 -26.81
N MET A 173 7.43 -1.61 -25.95
CA MET A 173 7.61 -3.04 -26.20
C MET A 173 6.87 -3.46 -27.48
N HIS A 174 7.46 -4.38 -28.24
CA HIS A 174 6.85 -4.90 -29.48
C HIS A 174 5.45 -5.47 -29.23
N ALA A 175 5.24 -6.14 -28.09
CA ALA A 175 3.96 -6.70 -27.68
C ALA A 175 2.84 -5.65 -27.51
N LEU A 176 3.17 -4.36 -27.30
CA LEU A 176 2.21 -3.27 -27.13
C LEU A 176 2.15 -2.31 -28.33
N ARG A 177 2.80 -2.64 -29.46
CA ARG A 177 2.84 -1.77 -30.64
C ARG A 177 1.45 -1.34 -31.11
N GLN A 178 0.47 -2.25 -31.06
CA GLN A 178 -0.90 -1.98 -31.49
C GLN A 178 -1.61 -0.99 -30.56
N LEU A 179 -1.50 -1.18 -29.24
CA LEU A 179 -2.00 -0.21 -28.27
C LEU A 179 -1.31 1.15 -28.44
N ASN A 180 0.02 1.14 -28.57
CA ASN A 180 0.85 2.35 -28.63
C ASN A 180 0.45 3.26 -29.80
N GLN A 181 0.08 2.68 -30.95
CA GLN A 181 -0.43 3.39 -32.13
C GLN A 181 -1.82 4.01 -31.94
N ARG A 182 -2.63 3.48 -31.00
CA ARG A 182 -3.98 3.98 -30.70
C ARG A 182 -4.00 5.14 -29.72
N ILE A 183 -2.87 5.45 -29.08
CA ILE A 183 -2.74 6.58 -28.16
C ILE A 183 -2.73 7.88 -28.98
N ALA A 184 -3.89 8.52 -29.06
CA ALA A 184 -4.10 9.72 -29.85
C ALA A 184 -3.48 10.96 -29.21
N ILE A 185 -3.41 11.01 -27.89
CA ILE A 185 -2.88 12.16 -27.15
C ILE A 185 -1.88 11.66 -26.11
N ARG A 186 -0.70 12.28 -26.08
CA ARG A 186 0.34 12.05 -25.06
C ARG A 186 0.71 13.38 -24.43
N VAL A 187 0.81 13.38 -23.12
CA VAL A 187 1.27 14.54 -22.37
C VAL A 187 2.13 14.10 -21.21
N LYS A 188 3.21 14.85 -20.96
CA LYS A 188 4.13 14.58 -19.87
C LYS A 188 4.02 15.70 -18.83
N ILE A 189 3.77 15.33 -17.58
CA ILE A 189 3.80 16.25 -16.46
C ILE A 189 5.26 16.35 -15.99
N LEU A 190 5.81 17.55 -16.13
CA LEU A 190 7.16 17.89 -15.72
C LEU A 190 7.20 18.33 -14.25
N PRO A 191 8.31 18.10 -13.53
CA PRO A 191 8.58 18.75 -12.25
C PRO A 191 8.49 20.27 -12.37
N PHE A 192 8.18 20.94 -11.26
CA PHE A 192 8.15 22.39 -11.20
C PHE A 192 9.51 23.01 -11.48
N SER A 193 9.51 24.13 -12.18
CA SER A 193 10.63 25.05 -12.18
C SER A 193 10.93 25.58 -10.76
N ALA A 194 12.08 26.21 -10.58
CA ALA A 194 12.42 26.86 -9.31
C ALA A 194 11.36 27.90 -8.91
N GLN A 195 10.87 28.69 -9.87
CA GLN A 195 9.84 29.69 -9.63
C GLN A 195 8.50 29.03 -9.30
N GLU A 196 8.04 28.05 -10.07
CA GLU A 196 6.79 27.33 -9.79
C GLU A 196 6.82 26.61 -8.43
N SER A 197 8.00 26.15 -7.98
CA SER A 197 8.17 25.57 -6.65
C SER A 197 7.91 26.60 -5.55
N LEU A 198 8.40 27.83 -5.70
CA LEU A 198 8.14 28.93 -4.77
C LEU A 198 6.66 29.34 -4.81
N ASP A 199 6.10 29.49 -6.01
CA ASP A 199 4.69 29.85 -6.21
C ASP A 199 3.77 28.80 -5.57
N TYR A 200 4.10 27.51 -5.72
CA TYR A 200 3.37 26.42 -5.09
C TYR A 200 3.40 26.47 -3.56
N ILE A 201 4.58 26.71 -2.96
CA ILE A 201 4.72 26.83 -1.51
C ILE A 201 3.91 28.02 -1.00
N ASN A 202 4.07 29.18 -1.63
CA ASN A 202 3.36 30.40 -1.27
C ASN A 202 1.84 30.25 -1.45
N HIS A 203 1.40 29.61 -2.53
CA HIS A 203 0.00 29.30 -2.75
C HIS A 203 -0.58 28.48 -1.59
N ARG A 204 0.07 27.37 -1.21
CA ARG A 204 -0.40 26.52 -0.11
C ARG A 204 -0.42 27.23 1.24
N LEU A 205 0.58 28.08 1.50
CA LEU A 205 0.63 28.91 2.71
C LEU A 205 -0.51 29.94 2.73
N SER A 206 -0.68 30.71 1.66
CA SER A 206 -1.75 31.73 1.55
C SER A 206 -3.15 31.15 1.72
N ARG A 207 -3.36 29.90 1.29
CA ARG A 207 -4.63 29.19 1.44
C ARG A 207 -4.87 28.62 2.83
N SER A 208 -3.84 28.57 3.68
CA SER A 208 -3.87 27.90 4.98
C SER A 208 -3.64 28.86 6.16
N LEU A 209 -3.04 30.02 5.92
CA LEU A 209 -2.83 31.05 6.91
C LEU A 209 -4.11 31.81 7.26
N ILE A 210 -4.17 32.31 8.49
CA ILE A 210 -5.19 33.23 9.00
C ILE A 210 -4.72 34.69 8.84
N ASP A 211 -3.42 34.95 8.95
CA ASP A 211 -2.78 36.27 8.83
C ASP A 211 -1.62 36.25 7.80
N ASP A 212 -1.14 37.43 7.36
CA ASP A 212 -0.09 37.54 6.32
C ASP A 212 1.34 37.27 6.87
N THR A 213 1.46 36.32 7.79
CA THR A 213 2.73 36.02 8.46
C THR A 213 3.67 35.24 7.54
N GLN A 214 4.89 35.74 7.34
CA GLN A 214 5.93 35.00 6.63
C GLN A 214 6.51 33.85 7.47
N LEU A 215 5.93 32.65 7.32
CA LEU A 215 6.37 31.45 8.04
C LEU A 215 7.75 30.93 7.62
N PHE A 216 8.20 31.18 6.39
CA PHE A 216 9.48 30.73 5.89
C PHE A 216 10.39 31.91 5.54
N SER A 217 11.68 31.78 5.86
CA SER A 217 12.71 32.68 5.31
C SER A 217 12.97 32.38 3.83
N SER A 218 13.37 33.38 3.05
CA SER A 218 13.76 33.21 1.64
C SER A 218 14.85 32.16 1.47
N GLY A 219 15.84 32.14 2.37
CA GLY A 219 16.89 31.12 2.38
C GLY A 219 16.38 29.69 2.67
N ALA A 220 15.32 29.54 3.48
CA ALA A 220 14.68 28.23 3.68
C ALA A 220 13.95 27.78 2.41
N LEU A 221 13.15 28.67 1.81
CA LEU A 221 12.41 28.38 0.58
C LEU A 221 13.35 27.98 -0.57
N ALA A 222 14.43 28.72 -0.78
CA ALA A 222 15.41 28.41 -1.82
C ALA A 222 16.06 27.04 -1.63
N ARG A 223 16.38 26.65 -0.38
CA ARG A 223 16.94 25.33 -0.07
C ARG A 223 15.96 24.21 -0.30
N ILE A 224 14.70 24.39 0.12
CA ILE A 224 13.64 23.41 -0.06
C ILE A 224 13.37 23.22 -1.55
N ALA A 225 13.15 24.30 -2.31
CA ALA A 225 12.89 24.25 -3.74
C ALA A 225 14.04 23.56 -4.49
N LYS A 226 15.29 23.89 -4.17
CA LYS A 226 16.47 23.24 -4.76
C LYS A 226 16.53 21.75 -4.42
N LYS A 227 16.33 21.37 -3.16
CA LYS A 227 16.40 19.96 -2.74
C LYS A 227 15.26 19.13 -3.32
N ALA A 228 14.06 19.68 -3.42
CA ALA A 228 12.91 18.98 -3.94
C ALA A 228 12.95 18.74 -5.44
N ALA A 229 13.83 19.44 -6.18
CA ALA A 229 13.98 19.32 -7.63
C ALA A 229 12.65 19.45 -8.37
N GLY A 230 11.77 20.33 -7.88
CA GLY A 230 10.46 20.57 -8.47
C GLY A 230 9.39 19.52 -8.19
N ILE A 231 9.66 18.50 -7.37
CA ILE A 231 8.67 17.44 -7.09
C ILE A 231 7.73 17.88 -5.95
N PRO A 232 6.43 18.14 -6.20
CA PRO A 232 5.47 18.63 -5.20
C PRO A 232 5.37 17.77 -3.94
N ARG A 233 5.37 16.44 -4.08
CA ARG A 233 5.35 15.53 -2.92
C ARG A 233 6.57 15.74 -2.01
N VAL A 234 7.76 15.93 -2.59
CA VAL A 234 8.99 16.18 -1.83
C VAL A 234 8.94 17.57 -1.19
N ILE A 235 8.45 18.59 -1.91
CA ILE A 235 8.24 19.93 -1.35
C ILE A 235 7.34 19.84 -0.11
N ASN A 236 6.19 19.16 -0.22
CA ASN A 236 5.25 19.00 0.88
C ASN A 236 5.91 18.37 2.12
N ILE A 237 6.61 17.25 1.92
CA ILE A 237 7.30 16.54 3.01
C ILE A 237 8.34 17.46 3.68
N LEU A 238 9.17 18.14 2.90
CA LEU A 238 10.22 19.02 3.43
C LEU A 238 9.62 20.20 4.20
N CYS A 239 8.58 20.85 3.65
CA CYS A 239 7.92 21.97 4.30
C CYS A 239 7.21 21.55 5.60
N ASP A 240 6.49 20.43 5.61
CA ASP A 240 5.81 19.94 6.81
C ASP A 240 6.81 19.60 7.91
N ASN A 241 7.87 18.85 7.60
CA ASN A 241 8.94 18.54 8.54
C ASN A 241 9.60 19.82 9.09
N CYS A 242 9.82 20.83 8.25
CA CYS A 242 10.35 22.12 8.70
C CYS A 242 9.43 22.83 9.69
N LEU A 243 8.11 22.82 9.45
CA LEU A 243 7.13 23.40 10.37
C LEU A 243 7.12 22.66 11.71
N VAL A 244 7.10 21.33 11.67
CA VAL A 244 7.14 20.48 12.88
C VAL A 244 8.41 20.73 13.70
N THR A 245 9.58 20.78 13.06
CA THR A 245 10.85 21.06 13.75
C THR A 245 10.92 22.48 14.29
N ALA A 246 10.47 23.49 13.53
CA ALA A 246 10.43 24.87 14.01
C ALA A 246 9.50 25.02 15.22
N TYR A 247 8.34 24.35 15.21
CA TYR A 247 7.44 24.27 16.36
C TYR A 247 8.10 23.62 17.58
N GLY A 248 8.77 22.47 17.40
CA GLY A 248 9.52 21.81 18.46
C GLY A 248 10.61 22.69 19.08
N LYS A 249 11.20 23.60 18.28
CA LYS A 249 12.20 24.58 18.72
C LYS A 249 11.62 25.94 19.15
N GLN A 250 10.29 26.07 19.21
CA GLN A 250 9.57 27.31 19.53
C GLN A 250 9.98 28.50 18.62
N GLN A 251 10.31 28.24 17.36
CA GLN A 251 10.68 29.25 16.36
C GLN A 251 9.45 29.67 15.55
N LYS A 252 9.07 30.96 15.64
CA LYS A 252 7.94 31.52 14.87
C LYS A 252 8.15 31.58 13.36
N LYS A 253 9.40 31.40 12.89
CA LYS A 253 9.76 31.41 11.47
C LYS A 253 10.74 30.28 11.16
N VAL A 254 10.47 29.53 10.09
CA VAL A 254 11.36 28.52 9.53
C VAL A 254 12.57 29.19 8.91
N SER A 255 13.70 29.07 9.60
CA SER A 255 14.99 29.60 9.16
C SER A 255 15.65 28.69 8.13
N SER A 256 16.59 29.25 7.35
CA SER A 256 17.45 28.46 6.47
C SER A 256 18.24 27.36 7.21
N ARG A 257 18.49 27.52 8.51
CA ARG A 257 19.18 26.52 9.35
C ARG A 257 18.30 25.30 9.59
N VAL A 258 17.01 25.51 9.92
CA VAL A 258 16.03 24.42 10.09
C VAL A 258 15.85 23.65 8.79
N ALA A 259 15.69 24.35 7.66
CA ALA A 259 15.58 23.70 6.35
C ALA A 259 16.81 22.84 6.03
N ARG A 260 18.02 23.35 6.31
CA ARG A 260 19.26 22.58 6.10
C ARG A 260 19.33 21.33 6.96
N GLU A 261 18.96 21.43 8.24
CA GLU A 261 18.93 20.30 9.17
C GLU A 261 18.01 19.17 8.68
N ILE A 262 16.78 19.51 8.27
CA ILE A 262 15.82 18.54 7.70
C ILE A 262 16.37 17.89 6.42
N ILE A 263 16.98 18.69 5.54
CA ILE A 263 17.55 18.19 4.28
C ILE A 263 18.71 17.22 4.56
N GLU A 264 19.59 17.55 5.51
CA GLU A 264 20.72 16.72 5.91
C GLU A 264 20.26 15.39 6.55
N GLU A 265 19.20 15.44 7.37
CA GLU A 265 18.59 14.26 8.00
C GLU A 265 18.03 13.29 6.96
N GLN A 266 17.30 13.79 5.96
CA GLN A 266 16.77 12.95 4.87
C GLN A 266 17.84 12.33 3.97
N THR A 267 19.01 12.97 3.85
CA THR A 267 20.13 12.46 3.04
C THR A 267 21.01 11.44 3.75
N GLY A 268 20.75 11.12 5.01
CA GLY A 268 21.49 10.06 5.70
C GLY A 268 22.81 10.51 6.34
N LYS A 269 22.85 11.69 6.96
CA LYS A 269 23.58 11.82 8.23
C LYS A 269 22.57 11.61 9.36
N ARG A 270 22.28 10.34 9.63
CA ARG A 270 21.41 9.90 10.73
C ARG A 270 22.07 10.32 12.04
N HIS A 271 21.84 11.56 12.48
CA HIS A 271 22.41 12.08 13.72
C HIS A 271 21.84 11.23 14.86
N SER A 272 22.75 10.56 15.55
CA SER A 272 22.44 9.43 16.39
C SER A 272 21.95 9.87 17.76
N TRP A 273 20.80 10.54 17.81
CA TRP A 273 20.14 10.88 19.06
C TRP A 273 19.85 9.61 19.88
N TRP A 274 19.61 8.48 19.21
CA TRP A 274 19.49 7.17 19.84
C TRP A 274 20.82 6.61 20.40
N ARG A 275 22.01 6.95 19.84
CA ARG A 275 23.30 6.57 20.46
C ARG A 275 23.66 7.49 21.62
N VAL A 276 23.26 8.76 21.60
CA VAL A 276 23.40 9.65 22.77
C VAL A 276 22.45 9.22 23.89
N ALA A 277 21.22 8.84 23.55
CA ALA A 277 20.27 8.25 24.50
C ALA A 277 20.73 6.87 25.01
N ALA A 278 21.31 6.02 24.16
CA ALA A 278 21.86 4.74 24.56
C ALA A 278 23.12 4.89 25.43
N ALA A 279 24.01 5.83 25.12
CA ALA A 279 25.19 6.14 25.94
C ALA A 279 24.80 6.72 27.31
N GLY A 280 23.75 7.55 27.35
CA GLY A 280 23.16 8.04 28.60
C GLY A 280 22.54 6.92 29.44
N MET A 281 21.81 5.99 28.82
CA MET A 281 21.24 4.82 29.51
C MET A 281 22.30 3.84 30.01
N THR A 282 23.37 3.59 29.24
CA THR A 282 24.48 2.75 29.72
C THR A 282 25.20 3.39 30.90
N GLY A 283 25.37 4.71 30.89
CA GLY A 283 25.92 5.45 32.04
C GLY A 283 25.06 5.26 33.30
N ILE A 284 23.74 5.47 33.18
CA ILE A 284 22.79 5.33 34.29
C ILE A 284 22.72 3.90 34.82
N LEU A 285 22.75 2.89 33.94
CA LEU A 285 22.71 1.48 34.34
C LEU A 285 24.00 1.03 35.03
N VAL A 286 25.17 1.49 34.58
CA VAL A 286 26.44 1.20 35.25
C VAL A 286 26.50 1.86 36.63
N SER A 287 26.05 3.11 36.75
CA SER A 287 25.96 3.81 38.04
C SER A 287 24.99 3.13 39.01
N ALA A 288 23.83 2.69 38.54
CA ALA A 288 22.85 1.97 39.36
C ALA A 288 23.36 0.59 39.81
N CYS A 289 24.09 -0.12 38.94
CA CYS A 289 24.69 -1.41 39.26
C CYS A 289 25.80 -1.27 40.31
N PHE A 290 26.67 -0.26 40.17
CA PHE A 290 27.69 0.05 41.19
C PHE A 290 27.06 0.43 42.54
N LEU A 291 25.99 1.22 42.54
CA LEU A 291 25.27 1.59 43.76
C LEU A 291 24.63 0.36 44.43
N TRP A 292 24.03 -0.54 43.64
CA TRP A 292 23.42 -1.77 44.15
C TRP A 292 24.46 -2.71 44.77
N ILE A 293 25.61 -2.92 44.10
CA ILE A 293 26.71 -3.75 44.64
C ILE A 293 27.25 -3.15 45.95
N TYR A 294 27.44 -1.83 46.00
CA TYR A 294 27.93 -1.16 47.20
C TYR A 294 26.98 -1.32 48.40
N VAL A 295 25.67 -1.23 48.17
CA VAL A 295 24.67 -1.39 49.23
C VAL A 295 24.53 -2.85 49.67
N HIS A 296 24.67 -3.81 48.76
CA HIS A 296 24.36 -5.22 49.05
C HIS A 296 25.53 -6.08 49.54
N HIS A 297 26.78 -5.62 49.40
CA HIS A 297 27.97 -6.31 49.94
C HIS A 297 28.38 -5.86 51.34
N GLY A 298 27.61 -4.97 52.00
CA GLY A 298 27.93 -4.43 53.32
C GLY A 298 27.58 -5.31 54.53
N ASP A 299 26.73 -6.34 54.38
CA ASP A 299 26.22 -7.10 55.52
C ASP A 299 26.40 -8.61 55.35
N SER A 300 27.58 -9.11 55.69
CA SER A 300 27.78 -10.51 56.08
C SER A 300 28.11 -10.57 57.56
N ARG A 301 27.10 -10.86 58.39
CA ARG A 301 27.29 -11.29 59.80
C ARG A 301 27.05 -12.79 59.92
N PRO A 302 27.89 -13.54 60.64
CA PRO A 302 27.81 -15.00 60.71
C PRO A 302 26.73 -15.46 61.69
N VAL A 303 26.02 -16.55 61.35
CA VAL A 303 25.04 -17.22 62.23
C VAL A 303 25.67 -18.46 62.88
N ALA A 304 25.52 -18.57 64.19
CA ALA A 304 25.99 -19.65 65.05
C ALA A 304 25.01 -20.85 65.09
N VAL A 305 25.54 -22.07 65.21
CA VAL A 305 24.78 -23.33 65.31
C VAL A 305 25.33 -24.17 66.46
N GLN A 306 24.48 -24.70 67.35
CA GLN A 306 24.73 -25.84 68.28
C GLN A 306 23.39 -26.35 68.90
N PRO A 307 23.29 -27.55 69.52
CA PRO A 307 23.79 -28.88 69.11
C PRO A 307 22.90 -30.12 69.52
N MET A 308 23.39 -31.33 69.18
CA MET A 308 23.25 -32.70 69.82
C MET A 308 22.38 -33.78 69.12
N PRO A 309 22.59 -35.11 69.36
CA PRO A 309 23.82 -35.95 69.24
C PRO A 309 23.57 -37.36 68.58
N VAL A 310 24.50 -37.96 67.77
CA VAL A 310 25.48 -39.10 68.00
C VAL A 310 24.86 -40.49 68.32
N PRO A 311 25.39 -41.72 68.01
CA PRO A 311 26.66 -42.24 67.41
C PRO A 311 26.44 -43.18 66.18
N GLY A 312 27.40 -43.79 65.46
CA GLY A 312 28.85 -43.89 65.55
C GLY A 312 29.39 -44.97 64.58
N GLN A 313 30.68 -44.82 64.27
CA GLN A 313 31.66 -45.86 63.92
C GLN A 313 31.79 -46.49 62.51
N VAL A 314 32.96 -46.19 61.92
CA VAL A 314 33.99 -47.10 61.37
C VAL A 314 33.82 -47.64 59.94
N ASN A 315 34.37 -46.89 58.99
CA ASN A 315 35.57 -47.19 58.19
C ASN A 315 35.77 -48.62 57.61
N ARG A 316 35.90 -48.74 56.27
CA ARG A 316 37.10 -49.20 55.53
C ARG A 316 36.78 -49.56 54.05
N ASN A 317 37.57 -48.94 53.15
CA ASN A 317 38.34 -49.48 51.99
C ASN A 317 37.68 -50.55 51.08
N ALA A 318 37.88 -50.66 49.76
CA ALA A 318 38.77 -50.13 48.71
C ALA A 318 38.01 -50.35 47.37
N THR A 319 38.33 -49.80 46.20
CA THR A 319 39.36 -50.18 45.19
C THR A 319 38.82 -49.48 43.91
N GLY A 320 39.54 -48.77 43.03
CA GLY A 320 40.73 -49.13 42.25
C GLY A 320 40.49 -48.74 40.77
N ASN A 321 41.35 -47.87 40.22
CA ASN A 321 41.78 -47.64 38.80
C ASN A 321 40.74 -47.42 37.66
N ARG A 322 40.82 -46.33 36.86
CA ARG A 322 41.66 -46.05 35.64
C ARG A 322 41.49 -47.13 34.54
N GLU A 323 41.28 -46.87 33.25
CA GLU A 323 41.78 -45.85 32.31
C GLU A 323 41.02 -45.93 30.94
N GLN A 324 40.96 -44.80 30.18
CA GLN A 324 41.11 -44.56 28.70
C GLN A 324 40.84 -45.67 27.63
N ALA A 325 40.56 -45.44 26.32
CA ALA A 325 40.25 -44.32 25.41
C ALA A 325 39.92 -44.87 23.97
N GLY A 326 39.18 -44.09 23.15
CA GLY A 326 39.18 -44.09 21.66
C GLY A 326 38.17 -44.99 20.90
N PRO A 327 38.02 -44.86 19.56
CA PRO A 327 37.54 -43.73 18.74
C PRO A 327 36.41 -44.15 17.71
N PRO A 328 35.96 -43.31 16.72
CA PRO A 328 34.71 -43.52 15.95
C PRO A 328 34.82 -43.74 14.41
N SER A 329 33.65 -43.95 13.76
CA SER A 329 33.25 -43.90 12.30
C SER A 329 33.12 -45.27 11.58
N PRO A 330 32.46 -45.41 10.38
CA PRO A 330 31.68 -44.48 9.53
C PRO A 330 30.36 -45.08 8.90
N GLU A 331 29.76 -44.23 8.06
CA GLU A 331 28.61 -44.24 7.13
C GLU A 331 28.62 -45.27 5.96
N LYS A 332 27.43 -45.64 5.41
CA LYS A 332 27.23 -46.16 4.02
C LYS A 332 25.76 -46.07 3.52
N GLN A 333 25.64 -45.89 2.20
CA GLN A 333 24.46 -45.61 1.34
C GLN A 333 23.76 -46.86 0.74
N ALA A 334 22.54 -46.68 0.18
CA ALA A 334 21.99 -47.17 -1.12
C ALA A 334 20.43 -47.21 -1.07
N VAL A 335 19.63 -46.47 -1.87
CA VAL A 335 19.17 -46.60 -3.30
C VAL A 335 18.34 -47.87 -3.60
N VAL A 336 17.08 -47.70 -4.09
CA VAL A 336 16.38 -48.55 -5.08
C VAL A 336 15.26 -47.76 -5.82
N GLU A 337 15.14 -47.98 -7.14
CA GLU A 337 14.16 -47.51 -8.16
C GLU A 337 12.91 -48.40 -8.30
N THR A 338 11.81 -47.89 -8.93
CA THR A 338 10.98 -48.49 -10.04
C THR A 338 9.66 -47.67 -10.22
N GLN A 339 9.33 -47.06 -11.38
CA GLN A 339 8.69 -47.50 -12.66
C GLN A 339 7.12 -47.53 -12.72
N THR A 340 6.59 -46.93 -13.82
CA THR A 340 5.33 -47.20 -14.62
C THR A 340 3.94 -47.01 -13.95
N ASP A 341 2.81 -46.64 -14.59
CA ASP A 341 2.37 -46.50 -15.99
C ASP A 341 1.05 -45.67 -16.14
N GLU A 342 0.59 -45.53 -17.41
CA GLU A 342 -0.55 -44.83 -18.05
C GLU A 342 -2.01 -44.91 -17.49
N GLY A 343 -2.89 -43.98 -17.97
CA GLY A 343 -4.21 -44.36 -18.52
C GLY A 343 -5.54 -43.80 -17.94
N ASP A 344 -6.20 -42.94 -18.74
CA ASP A 344 -7.67 -42.80 -19.01
C ASP A 344 -8.75 -42.25 -18.02
N GLN A 345 -9.67 -41.44 -18.59
CA GLN A 345 -10.99 -41.02 -18.06
C GLN A 345 -12.10 -42.07 -18.45
N PRO A 346 -13.45 -41.87 -18.36
CA PRO A 346 -14.32 -40.76 -17.89
C PRO A 346 -15.69 -41.13 -17.20
N VAL A 347 -16.53 -40.09 -17.00
CA VAL A 347 -18.03 -40.00 -17.02
C VAL A 347 -18.89 -40.10 -15.72
N SER A 348 -19.74 -39.05 -15.55
CA SER A 348 -21.14 -38.99 -15.05
C SER A 348 -21.40 -39.13 -13.54
N SER A 349 -22.32 -38.41 -12.89
CA SER A 349 -23.61 -37.83 -13.32
C SER A 349 -24.16 -36.83 -12.27
N ALA A 350 -25.09 -35.98 -12.73
CA ALA A 350 -25.85 -34.88 -12.10
C ALA A 350 -26.76 -35.32 -10.91
N PRO A 351 -27.66 -34.50 -10.27
CA PRO A 351 -28.21 -33.20 -10.69
C PRO A 351 -28.48 -32.10 -9.62
N THR A 352 -28.82 -30.92 -10.12
CA THR A 352 -29.50 -29.79 -9.45
C THR A 352 -31.01 -30.09 -9.26
N PRO A 353 -31.77 -29.39 -8.37
CA PRO A 353 -32.52 -28.22 -8.87
C PRO A 353 -32.86 -27.08 -7.85
N SER A 354 -32.98 -25.86 -8.43
CA SER A 354 -34.09 -24.88 -8.30
C SER A 354 -34.39 -24.05 -7.02
N TYR A 355 -34.05 -22.75 -7.11
CA TYR A 355 -34.84 -21.50 -6.91
C TYR A 355 -35.92 -21.30 -5.81
N LYS A 356 -35.72 -20.23 -5.02
CA LYS A 356 -36.62 -19.09 -4.64
C LYS A 356 -35.80 -18.20 -3.66
N GLY A 357 -35.61 -16.89 -3.79
CA GLY A 357 -36.57 -15.79 -3.84
C GLY A 357 -36.17 -14.72 -2.80
N SER A 358 -35.88 -13.49 -3.27
CA SER A 358 -36.03 -12.17 -2.61
C SER A 358 -35.23 -11.72 -1.36
N ARG A 359 -34.51 -10.58 -1.58
CA ARG A 359 -34.46 -9.31 -0.81
C ARG A 359 -33.46 -9.09 0.37
N GLN A 360 -32.64 -8.05 0.13
CA GLN A 360 -32.10 -6.99 1.01
C GLN A 360 -31.06 -7.29 2.14
N GLU A 361 -29.88 -6.69 1.92
CA GLU A 361 -29.08 -5.85 2.83
C GLU A 361 -28.67 -6.39 4.22
N SER A 362 -27.38 -6.72 4.38
CA SER A 362 -26.51 -6.16 5.43
C SER A 362 -25.06 -6.65 5.27
N ARG A 363 -24.08 -5.73 5.17
CA ARG A 363 -22.65 -6.05 5.31
C ARG A 363 -22.32 -6.15 6.82
N SER A 364 -22.50 -7.32 7.43
CA SER A 364 -21.93 -7.60 8.77
C SER A 364 -21.76 -9.10 9.11
N ASN A 365 -21.37 -9.95 8.14
CA ASN A 365 -21.34 -11.40 8.38
C ASN A 365 -20.01 -11.95 8.91
N TYR A 366 -19.06 -11.10 9.32
CA TYR A 366 -17.75 -11.55 9.79
C TYR A 366 -17.31 -10.89 11.10
N THR A 367 -16.80 -11.70 12.02
CA THR A 367 -15.99 -11.26 13.15
C THR A 367 -14.53 -11.28 12.71
N VAL A 368 -13.81 -10.15 12.81
CA VAL A 368 -12.39 -10.08 12.42
C VAL A 368 -11.50 -10.12 13.66
N ARG A 369 -10.47 -10.97 13.65
CA ARG A 369 -9.43 -10.98 14.69
C ARG A 369 -8.04 -10.83 14.08
N VAL A 370 -7.14 -10.18 14.81
CA VAL A 370 -5.73 -10.06 14.44
C VAL A 370 -4.94 -11.12 15.21
N ALA A 371 -4.20 -11.95 14.49
CA ALA A 371 -3.40 -13.03 15.07
C ALA A 371 -2.23 -12.50 15.90
N ARG A 372 -2.00 -13.06 17.08
CA ARG A 372 -0.84 -12.76 17.93
C ARG A 372 0.17 -13.89 17.87
N ARG A 373 1.41 -13.59 18.27
CA ARG A 373 2.49 -14.59 18.33
C ARG A 373 2.08 -15.79 19.19
N GLY A 374 2.07 -16.99 18.58
CA GLY A 374 1.69 -18.24 19.25
C GLY A 374 0.19 -18.60 19.18
N ASP A 375 -0.61 -17.85 18.42
CA ASP A 375 -1.98 -18.26 18.11
C ASP A 375 -2.01 -19.32 17.00
N THR A 376 -2.92 -20.30 17.16
CA THR A 376 -3.25 -21.30 16.14
C THR A 376 -4.70 -21.13 15.69
N LEU A 377 -5.03 -21.60 14.48
CA LEU A 377 -6.38 -21.42 13.94
C LEU A 377 -7.40 -22.12 14.82
N ALA A 378 -7.08 -23.32 15.31
CA ALA A 378 -7.90 -24.06 16.27
C ALA A 378 -8.20 -23.26 17.53
N LYS A 379 -7.21 -22.58 18.11
CA LYS A 379 -7.40 -21.77 19.32
C LYS A 379 -8.32 -20.57 19.06
N LEU A 380 -8.14 -19.89 17.92
CA LEU A 380 -8.96 -18.75 17.55
C LEU A 380 -10.40 -19.15 17.18
N VAL A 381 -10.57 -20.30 16.53
CA VAL A 381 -11.89 -20.91 16.25
C VAL A 381 -12.61 -21.28 17.55
N SER A 382 -11.91 -21.93 18.50
CA SER A 382 -12.45 -22.26 19.82
C SER A 382 -12.94 -21.02 20.57
N GLN A 383 -12.13 -19.96 20.58
CA GLN A 383 -12.47 -18.70 21.25
C GLN A 383 -13.57 -17.89 20.56
N THR A 384 -13.87 -18.18 19.28
CA THR A 384 -14.87 -17.43 18.51
C THR A 384 -16.20 -18.17 18.43
N TYR A 385 -16.19 -19.50 18.36
CA TYR A 385 -17.40 -20.33 18.22
C TYR A 385 -17.69 -21.24 19.42
N GLY A 386 -16.81 -21.29 20.42
CA GLY A 386 -16.97 -22.12 21.63
C GLY A 386 -16.66 -23.61 21.45
N SER A 387 -16.35 -24.05 20.21
CA SER A 387 -15.98 -25.43 19.88
C SER A 387 -15.03 -25.46 18.68
N VAL A 388 -14.29 -26.56 18.52
CA VAL A 388 -13.41 -26.79 17.37
C VAL A 388 -13.75 -28.12 16.74
N ASP A 389 -14.12 -28.09 15.46
CA ASP A 389 -14.27 -29.28 14.63
C ASP A 389 -13.69 -29.02 13.24
N ARG A 390 -13.45 -30.09 12.49
CA ARG A 390 -12.84 -30.02 11.15
C ARG A 390 -13.70 -29.24 10.15
N GLY A 391 -15.02 -29.23 10.32
CA GLY A 391 -15.94 -28.45 9.49
C GLY A 391 -15.75 -26.95 9.70
N LEU A 392 -15.71 -26.50 10.95
CA LEU A 392 -15.47 -25.09 11.30
C LEU A 392 -14.09 -24.62 10.85
N LEU A 393 -13.04 -25.43 11.03
CA LEU A 393 -11.70 -25.09 10.55
C LEU A 393 -11.65 -24.95 9.02
N SER A 394 -12.33 -25.84 8.29
CA SER A 394 -12.40 -25.78 6.83
C SER A 394 -13.21 -24.59 6.34
N GLN A 395 -14.30 -24.26 7.03
CA GLN A 395 -15.14 -23.10 6.74
C GLN A 395 -14.38 -21.79 6.97
N VAL A 396 -13.65 -21.66 8.08
CA VAL A 396 -12.81 -20.49 8.33
C VAL A 396 -11.67 -20.42 7.30
N LYS A 397 -11.02 -21.54 6.94
CA LYS A 397 -9.99 -21.57 5.90
C LYS A 397 -10.53 -21.09 4.54
N GLN A 398 -11.75 -21.49 4.17
CA GLN A 398 -12.39 -21.06 2.91
C GLN A 398 -12.56 -19.53 2.82
N HIS A 399 -12.77 -18.86 3.96
CA HIS A 399 -12.87 -17.41 4.04
C HIS A 399 -11.54 -16.69 4.30
N ASN A 400 -10.44 -17.44 4.47
CA ASN A 400 -9.10 -16.92 4.75
C ASN A 400 -8.04 -17.63 3.88
N PRO A 401 -8.04 -17.37 2.56
CA PRO A 401 -7.15 -18.08 1.62
C PRO A 401 -5.65 -17.79 1.84
N SER A 402 -5.29 -16.78 2.63
CA SER A 402 -3.91 -16.50 3.03
C SER A 402 -3.34 -17.55 4.00
N ILE A 403 -4.19 -18.30 4.70
CA ILE A 403 -3.78 -19.35 5.63
C ILE A 403 -3.47 -20.62 4.84
N THR A 404 -2.19 -20.81 4.53
CA THR A 404 -1.71 -21.98 3.77
C THR A 404 -1.68 -23.24 4.64
N ASP A 405 -1.29 -23.08 5.90
CA ASP A 405 -1.16 -24.12 6.91
C ASP A 405 -2.02 -23.77 8.15
N ILE A 406 -2.91 -24.68 8.56
CA ILE A 406 -3.88 -24.46 9.66
C ILE A 406 -3.15 -24.30 11.01
N ASP A 407 -1.95 -24.87 11.12
CA ASP A 407 -1.14 -24.85 12.32
C ASP A 407 -0.14 -23.69 12.37
N LYS A 408 -0.06 -22.86 11.31
CA LYS A 408 0.84 -21.71 11.24
C LYS A 408 0.11 -20.46 10.75
N ILE A 409 -0.12 -19.55 11.69
CA ILE A 409 -0.66 -18.22 11.41
C ILE A 409 0.46 -17.18 11.61
N LEU A 410 0.55 -16.21 10.70
CA LEU A 410 1.51 -15.12 10.82
C LEU A 410 1.02 -14.05 11.80
N GLU A 411 1.91 -13.58 12.67
CA GLU A 411 1.59 -12.49 13.60
C GLU A 411 1.16 -11.23 12.83
N GLY A 412 0.05 -10.61 13.26
CA GLY A 412 -0.53 -9.44 12.61
C GLY A 412 -1.50 -9.74 11.46
N GLU A 413 -1.67 -11.02 11.07
CA GLU A 413 -2.62 -11.43 10.04
C GLU A 413 -4.08 -11.23 10.51
N LYS A 414 -4.93 -10.68 9.64
CA LYS A 414 -6.37 -10.49 9.90
C LYS A 414 -7.13 -11.73 9.46
N ILE A 415 -7.79 -12.39 10.41
CA ILE A 415 -8.58 -13.60 10.19
C ILE A 415 -10.06 -13.26 10.30
N TYR A 416 -10.81 -13.64 9.28
CA TYR A 416 -12.24 -13.38 9.09
C TYR A 416 -13.05 -14.62 9.49
N PHE A 417 -13.86 -14.51 10.53
CA PHE A 417 -14.70 -15.59 11.05
C PHE A 417 -16.15 -15.36 10.60
N PRO A 418 -16.72 -16.16 9.68
CA PRO A 418 -18.12 -16.00 9.25
C PRO A 418 -19.09 -16.25 10.41
N ALA A 419 -20.23 -15.56 10.45
CA ALA A 419 -21.29 -15.88 11.41
C ALA A 419 -21.76 -17.34 11.23
N ARG A 420 -22.06 -18.06 12.34
CA ARG A 420 -22.65 -19.41 12.24
C ARG A 420 -23.96 -19.29 11.46
N GLY A 421 -24.03 -19.93 10.29
CA GLY A 421 -25.31 -20.20 9.65
C GLY A 421 -26.15 -21.03 10.64
N LYS A 422 -27.40 -20.62 10.86
CA LYS A 422 -28.36 -21.41 11.64
C LYS A 422 -28.67 -22.72 10.93
#